data_AF-A0A1X0C0C4-F1
#
_entry.id   AF-A0A1X0C0C4-F1
#
_cell.length_a   1.000
_cell.length_b   1.000
_cell.length_c   1.000
_cell.angle_alpha   90.00
_cell.angle_beta   90.00
_cell.angle_gamma   90.00
#
_symmetry.space_group_name_H-M   'P 1'
#
loop_
_entity.id
_entity.type
_entity.pdbx_description
1 polymer ?
#
loop_
_entity_poly.entity_id
_entity_poly.type
_entity_poly.pdbx_seq_one_letter_code
_entity_poly.pdbx_strand_id
1 'polypeptide(L)'
;MRVSMAVRKWSAGLALLALLAGGVGMAAVMILGSVNAPEQAQRATTPRTTLAPRPPKVPTPMEFAVSVIVTDRQCPPDASTCTYRYTIEPKYIGLHPLPETPFTVFYEVVGGAAPQKGEFTVHNDEAKILKDVALEGPPNAQLKATVMGVNGAPVSPPRP
;
A
#
# COMPACT_ATOMS: atom_id res chain seq x y z
N MET A 1 -37.66 -32.18 -13.20
CA MET A 1 -37.60 -30.77 -12.78
C MET A 1 -39.02 -30.19 -12.67
N ARG A 2 -39.55 -30.10 -11.44
CA ARG A 2 -40.60 -29.15 -11.02
C ARG A 2 -40.44 -28.99 -9.51
N VAL A 3 -39.59 -28.04 -9.12
CA VAL A 3 -39.36 -27.70 -7.72
C VAL A 3 -40.49 -26.79 -7.30
N SER A 4 -41.49 -27.34 -6.62
CA SER A 4 -42.64 -26.58 -6.12
C SER A 4 -42.17 -25.58 -5.05
N MET A 5 -42.26 -24.29 -5.38
CA MET A 5 -41.90 -23.10 -4.57
C MET A 5 -42.62 -22.97 -3.21
N ALA A 6 -43.38 -23.96 -2.75
CA ALA A 6 -44.22 -23.86 -1.55
C ALA A 6 -43.51 -24.16 -0.22
N VAL A 7 -42.35 -24.84 -0.23
CA VAL A 7 -41.64 -25.25 1.00
C VAL A 7 -40.68 -24.17 1.53
N ARG A 8 -40.36 -23.14 0.73
CA ARG A 8 -39.32 -22.16 1.05
C ARG A 8 -39.80 -20.93 1.84
N LYS A 9 -41.10 -20.83 2.14
CA LYS A 9 -41.71 -19.69 2.86
C LYS A 9 -41.99 -19.94 4.35
N TRP A 10 -41.65 -21.11 4.87
CA TRP A 10 -41.94 -21.49 6.26
C TRP A 10 -40.70 -21.72 7.14
N SER A 11 -39.48 -21.54 6.62
CA SER A 11 -38.23 -21.75 7.37
C SER A 11 -37.52 -20.46 7.82
N ALA A 12 -37.96 -19.28 7.37
CA ALA A 12 -37.32 -18.01 7.73
C ALA A 12 -37.80 -17.41 9.06
N GLY A 13 -38.99 -17.79 9.56
CA GLY A 13 -39.57 -17.22 10.79
C GLY A 13 -39.03 -17.83 12.09
N LEU A 14 -38.65 -19.12 12.07
CA LEU A 14 -38.21 -19.84 13.27
C LEU A 14 -36.74 -19.58 13.65
N ALA A 15 -35.91 -19.12 12.72
CA ALA A 15 -34.51 -18.79 13.01
C ALA A 15 -34.34 -17.44 13.74
N LEU A 16 -35.24 -16.49 13.50
CA LEU A 16 -35.17 -15.14 14.11
C LEU A 16 -35.62 -15.12 15.57
N LEU A 17 -36.52 -16.02 15.99
CA LEU A 17 -36.96 -16.11 17.39
C LEU A 17 -35.95 -16.84 18.30
N ALA A 18 -35.09 -17.71 17.75
CA ALA A 18 -34.07 -18.42 18.53
C ALA A 18 -32.87 -17.55 18.94
N LEU A 19 -32.61 -16.45 18.22
CA LEU A 19 -31.49 -15.54 18.51
C LEU A 19 -31.81 -14.44 19.55
N LEU A 20 -33.08 -14.22 19.89
CA LEU A 20 -33.51 -13.14 20.79
C LEU A 20 -33.67 -13.56 22.26
N ALA A 21 -33.63 -14.86 22.59
CA ALA A 21 -33.80 -15.35 23.97
C ALA A 21 -32.49 -15.75 24.68
N GLY A 22 -31.34 -15.72 23.99
CA GLY A 22 -30.05 -16.21 24.53
C GLY A 22 -29.14 -15.15 25.14
N GLY A 23 -29.61 -13.91 25.35
CA GLY A 23 -28.76 -12.75 25.64
C GLY A 23 -28.79 -12.21 27.07
N VAL A 24 -29.47 -12.86 28.02
CA VAL A 24 -29.64 -12.33 29.39
C VAL A 24 -29.35 -13.42 30.41
N GLY A 25 -28.08 -13.68 30.70
CA GLY A 25 -27.71 -14.69 31.70
C GLY A 25 -26.26 -14.70 32.20
N MET A 26 -25.32 -14.01 31.54
CA MET A 26 -23.89 -14.10 31.86
C MET A 26 -23.31 -12.88 32.60
N ALA A 27 -24.15 -12.03 33.22
CA ALA A 27 -23.67 -10.93 34.06
C ALA A 27 -23.67 -11.24 35.57
N ALA A 28 -24.51 -12.19 36.02
CA ALA A 28 -24.73 -12.41 37.46
C ALA A 28 -23.65 -13.27 38.14
N VAL A 29 -22.86 -14.06 37.40
CA VAL A 29 -21.90 -15.00 38.01
C VAL A 29 -20.53 -14.35 38.31
N MET A 30 -20.23 -13.19 37.71
CA MET A 30 -18.93 -12.52 37.87
C MET A 30 -18.82 -11.67 39.16
N ILE A 31 -19.93 -11.42 39.88
CA ILE A 31 -19.92 -10.54 41.06
C ILE A 31 -19.79 -11.32 42.38
N LEU A 32 -20.02 -12.64 42.40
CA LEU A 32 -19.96 -13.44 43.65
C LEU A 32 -18.72 -14.33 43.80
N GLY A 33 -17.85 -14.42 42.79
CA GLY A 33 -16.64 -15.25 42.81
C GLY A 33 -15.37 -14.54 43.30
N SER A 34 -15.42 -13.23 43.55
CA SER A 34 -14.24 -12.39 43.79
C SER A 34 -13.65 -12.46 45.21
N VAL A 35 -14.17 -13.32 46.09
CA VAL A 35 -13.69 -13.41 47.48
C VAL A 35 -12.60 -14.49 47.67
N ASN A 36 -12.32 -15.35 46.69
CA ASN A 36 -11.35 -16.44 46.84
C ASN A 36 -10.46 -16.68 45.61
N ALA A 37 -10.00 -15.64 44.93
CA ALA A 37 -8.90 -15.77 43.97
C ALA A 37 -7.57 -15.63 44.73
N PRO A 38 -6.73 -16.68 44.80
CA PRO A 38 -5.39 -16.54 45.36
C PRO A 38 -4.64 -15.54 44.49
N GLU A 39 -3.95 -14.62 45.16
CA GLU A 39 -3.03 -13.64 44.59
C GLU A 39 -2.17 -14.30 43.51
N GLN A 40 -2.59 -14.17 42.25
CA GLN A 40 -1.75 -14.52 41.13
C GLN A 40 -0.64 -13.49 41.15
N ALA A 41 0.47 -13.90 41.77
CA ALA A 41 1.75 -13.22 41.77
C ALA A 41 1.90 -12.48 40.46
N GLN A 42 1.78 -11.16 40.56
CA GLN A 42 1.95 -10.22 39.47
C GLN A 42 3.36 -10.44 38.95
N ARG A 43 3.46 -11.29 37.93
CA ARG A 43 4.72 -11.58 37.26
C ARG A 43 5.15 -10.25 36.69
N ALA A 44 6.11 -9.61 37.36
CA ALA A 44 6.64 -8.33 36.95
C ALA A 44 7.10 -8.47 35.51
N THR A 45 6.30 -7.94 34.58
CA THR A 45 6.70 -7.78 33.20
C THR A 45 7.86 -6.81 33.27
N THR A 46 9.09 -7.32 33.16
CA THR A 46 10.27 -6.49 32.93
C THR A 46 9.91 -5.47 31.85
N PRO A 47 10.08 -4.16 32.08
CA PRO A 47 9.79 -3.16 31.08
C PRO A 47 10.52 -3.56 29.81
N ARG A 48 9.76 -3.89 28.76
CA ARG A 48 10.35 -4.09 27.44
C ARG A 48 10.99 -2.75 27.11
N THR A 49 12.31 -2.67 27.13
CA THR A 49 13.04 -1.48 26.69
C THR A 49 12.68 -1.29 25.21
N THR A 50 11.65 -0.49 24.95
CA THR A 50 11.30 -0.09 23.60
C THR A 50 12.45 0.80 23.13
N LEU A 51 13.23 0.31 22.16
CA LEU A 51 14.22 1.13 21.47
C LEU A 51 13.55 2.41 20.99
N ALA A 52 14.19 3.56 21.24
CA ALA A 52 13.69 4.84 20.77
C ALA A 52 13.46 4.81 19.24
N PRO A 53 12.39 5.42 18.71
CA PRO A 53 12.16 5.51 17.28
C PRO A 53 13.36 6.16 16.57
N ARG A 54 13.72 5.63 15.39
CA ARG A 54 14.79 6.22 14.57
C ARG A 54 14.39 7.62 14.12
N PRO A 55 15.33 8.59 14.10
CA PRO A 55 15.01 9.94 13.66
C PRO A 55 14.67 9.98 12.15
N PRO A 56 13.80 10.92 11.71
CA PRO A 56 13.56 11.17 10.30
C PRO A 56 14.83 11.61 9.57
N LYS A 57 14.95 11.21 8.30
CA LYS A 57 16.11 11.52 7.47
C LYS A 57 15.69 11.60 6.00
N VAL A 58 16.29 12.51 5.25
CA VAL A 58 16.17 12.52 3.78
C VAL A 58 16.64 11.16 3.24
N PRO A 59 15.78 10.44 2.49
CA PRO A 59 16.14 9.13 1.96
C PRO A 59 17.30 9.17 0.97
N THR A 60 17.92 8.02 0.80
CA THR A 60 18.88 7.74 -0.27
C THR A 60 18.20 7.05 -1.46
N PRO A 61 18.78 7.10 -2.67
CA PRO A 61 18.22 6.40 -3.84
C PRO A 61 17.95 4.91 -3.61
N MET A 62 18.81 4.24 -2.82
CA MET A 62 18.71 2.80 -2.54
C MET A 62 17.52 2.45 -1.63
N GLU A 63 16.91 3.43 -0.98
CA GLU A 63 15.74 3.25 -0.13
C GLU A 63 14.42 3.39 -0.92
N PHE A 64 14.50 3.49 -2.24
CA PHE A 64 13.34 3.51 -3.13
C PHE A 64 13.40 2.38 -4.15
N ALA A 65 12.28 1.68 -4.28
CA ALA A 65 12.02 0.82 -5.41
C ALA A 65 10.96 1.49 -6.29
N VAL A 66 11.21 1.62 -7.60
CA VAL A 66 10.24 2.17 -8.55
C VAL A 66 9.88 1.07 -9.54
N SER A 67 8.64 0.62 -9.49
CA SER A 67 8.12 -0.34 -10.47
C SER A 67 7.55 0.40 -11.67
N VAL A 68 7.68 -0.18 -12.86
CA VAL A 68 7.06 0.33 -14.09
C VAL A 68 5.92 -0.60 -14.47
N ILE A 69 4.71 -0.08 -14.48
CA ILE A 69 3.50 -0.82 -14.85
C ILE A 69 3.10 -0.36 -16.25
N VAL A 70 3.27 -1.24 -17.24
CA VAL A 70 2.79 -0.98 -18.61
C VAL A 70 1.27 -1.11 -18.60
N THR A 71 0.58 0.01 -18.82
CA THR A 71 -0.88 0.08 -18.85
C THR A 71 -1.44 -0.21 -20.25
N ASP A 72 -0.66 0.08 -21.28
CA ASP A 72 -1.08 -0.06 -22.67
C ASP A 72 0.11 -0.31 -23.60
N ARG A 73 -0.15 -0.98 -24.73
CA ARG A 73 0.86 -1.32 -25.74
C ARG A 73 0.25 -1.38 -27.12
N GLN A 74 0.77 -0.56 -28.03
CA GLN A 74 0.45 -0.56 -29.44
C GLN A 74 1.67 -0.95 -30.26
N CYS A 75 1.55 -2.07 -30.98
CA CYS A 75 2.53 -2.52 -31.95
C CYS A 75 1.81 -2.67 -33.30
N PRO A 76 1.91 -1.69 -34.22
CA PRO A 76 1.36 -1.85 -35.55
C PRO A 76 1.96 -3.08 -36.26
N PRO A 77 1.20 -3.76 -37.14
CA PRO A 77 1.76 -4.83 -37.96
C PRO A 77 2.98 -4.32 -38.75
N ASP A 78 4.04 -5.12 -38.78
CA ASP A 78 5.28 -4.86 -39.53
C ASP A 78 6.10 -3.63 -39.08
N ALA A 79 5.75 -2.99 -37.96
CA ALA A 79 6.53 -1.89 -37.39
C ALA A 79 7.76 -2.39 -36.63
N SER A 80 8.87 -1.66 -36.75
CA SER A 80 10.10 -1.90 -35.98
C SER A 80 10.03 -1.37 -34.54
N THR A 81 9.01 -0.56 -34.22
CA THR A 81 8.81 0.07 -32.91
C THR A 81 7.36 -0.11 -32.43
N CYS A 82 7.20 -0.13 -31.11
CA CYS A 82 5.91 -0.11 -30.44
C CYS A 82 5.82 1.12 -29.54
N THR A 83 4.61 1.64 -29.36
CA THR A 83 4.30 2.63 -28.32
C THR A 83 3.80 1.91 -27.08
N TYR A 84 4.37 2.26 -25.93
CA TYR A 84 3.96 1.78 -24.62
C TYR A 84 3.40 2.96 -23.83
N ARG A 85 2.36 2.73 -23.04
CA ARG A 85 1.98 3.65 -21.95
C ARG A 85 2.28 2.98 -20.64
N TYR A 86 2.87 3.73 -19.72
CA TYR A 86 3.21 3.19 -18.42
C TYR A 86 2.91 4.18 -17.29
N THR A 87 2.75 3.62 -16.11
CA THR A 87 2.68 4.34 -14.84
C THR A 87 3.78 3.82 -13.91
N ILE A 88 4.39 4.70 -13.13
CA ILE A 88 5.35 4.30 -12.11
C ILE A 88 4.67 4.03 -10.76
N GLU A 89 5.17 3.06 -10.01
CA GLU A 89 4.74 2.79 -8.64
C GLU A 89 5.96 2.86 -7.71
N PRO A 90 6.22 4.03 -7.10
CA PRO A 90 7.29 4.17 -6.15
C PRO A 90 6.92 3.55 -4.80
N LYS A 91 7.90 2.89 -4.18
CA LYS A 91 7.80 2.30 -2.85
C LYS A 91 9.02 2.69 -2.04
N TYR A 92 8.79 3.34 -0.90
CA TYR A 92 9.84 3.54 0.10
C TYR A 92 10.08 2.22 0.84
N ILE A 93 11.34 1.77 0.86
CA ILE A 93 11.78 0.52 1.50
C ILE A 93 12.83 0.76 2.59
N GLY A 94 13.10 2.03 2.91
CA GLY A 94 14.02 2.40 3.99
C GLY A 94 13.45 2.11 5.38
N LEU A 95 14.33 2.26 6.37
CA LEU A 95 14.05 1.89 7.76
C LEU A 95 13.84 3.10 8.68
N HIS A 96 13.98 4.31 8.14
CA HIS A 96 13.76 5.58 8.82
C HIS A 96 12.40 6.15 8.43
N PRO A 97 11.71 6.87 9.32
CA PRO A 97 10.54 7.63 8.89
C PRO A 97 10.95 8.69 7.85
N LEU A 98 10.06 8.95 6.89
CA LEU A 98 10.25 10.03 5.93
C LEU A 98 10.23 11.39 6.65
N PRO A 99 11.00 12.38 6.15
CA PRO A 99 10.95 13.72 6.72
C PRO A 99 9.63 14.40 6.35
N GLU A 100 9.15 15.30 7.21
CA GLU A 100 7.99 16.14 6.92
C GLU A 100 8.30 17.16 5.80
N THR A 101 9.57 17.54 5.64
CA THR A 101 9.99 18.45 4.56
C THR A 101 9.89 17.76 3.20
N PRO A 102 9.25 18.38 2.19
CA PRO A 102 9.18 17.82 0.85
C PRO A 102 10.55 17.52 0.26
N PHE A 103 10.67 16.41 -0.45
CA PHE A 103 11.87 16.04 -1.20
C PHE A 103 11.50 15.47 -2.56
N THR A 104 12.42 15.54 -3.52
CA THR A 104 12.20 15.07 -4.89
C THR A 104 13.08 13.88 -5.20
N VAL A 105 12.48 12.85 -5.78
CA VAL A 105 13.15 11.63 -6.25
C VAL A 105 13.25 11.70 -7.76
N PHE A 106 14.47 11.55 -8.27
CA PHE A 106 14.77 11.50 -9.70
C PHE A 106 14.99 10.05 -10.11
N TYR A 107 14.34 9.64 -11.19
CA TYR A 107 14.43 8.29 -11.72
C TYR A 107 14.61 8.30 -13.24
N GLU A 108 15.03 7.17 -13.78
CA GLU A 108 15.16 6.94 -15.20
C GLU A 108 14.52 5.60 -15.57
N VAL A 109 13.63 5.61 -16.56
CA VAL A 109 13.02 4.43 -17.16
C VAL A 109 13.83 4.00 -18.36
N VAL A 110 14.32 2.77 -18.35
CA VAL A 110 15.12 2.15 -19.40
C VAL A 110 14.35 1.00 -20.06
N GLY A 111 14.81 0.54 -21.23
CA GLY A 111 14.21 -0.56 -22.00
C GLY A 111 13.39 -0.10 -23.21
N GLY A 112 13.10 1.19 -23.32
CA GLY A 112 12.55 1.83 -24.51
C GLY A 112 13.59 2.08 -25.61
N ALA A 113 13.22 2.90 -26.58
CA ALA A 113 14.11 3.38 -27.64
C ALA A 113 15.22 4.28 -27.09
N ALA A 114 14.92 5.03 -26.03
CA ALA A 114 15.90 5.81 -25.26
C ALA A 114 15.50 5.83 -23.77
N PRO A 115 16.46 6.06 -22.85
CA PRO A 115 16.16 6.27 -21.44
C PRO A 115 15.29 7.51 -21.23
N GLN A 116 14.26 7.38 -20.40
CA GLN A 116 13.34 8.47 -20.07
C GLN A 116 13.49 8.88 -18.61
N LYS A 117 13.93 10.11 -18.38
CA LYS A 117 14.05 10.68 -17.04
C LYS A 117 12.70 11.18 -16.53
N GLY A 118 12.50 11.06 -15.23
CA GLY A 118 11.34 11.60 -14.55
C GLY A 118 11.66 11.94 -13.11
N GLU A 119 10.71 12.60 -12.47
CA GLU A 119 10.80 12.95 -11.06
C GLU A 119 9.42 12.89 -10.40
N PHE A 120 9.41 12.72 -9.09
CA PHE A 120 8.23 12.91 -8.26
C PHE A 120 8.62 13.53 -6.92
N THR A 121 7.75 14.38 -6.40
CA THR A 121 7.91 14.99 -5.08
C THR A 121 7.11 14.19 -4.06
N VAL A 122 7.76 13.90 -2.93
CA VAL A 122 7.17 13.23 -1.78
C VAL A 122 6.95 14.26 -0.67
N HIS A 123 5.75 14.25 -0.09
CA HIS A 123 5.39 15.10 1.05
C HIS A 123 4.33 14.38 1.89
N ASN A 124 4.53 14.30 3.21
CA ASN A 124 3.62 13.62 4.15
C ASN A 124 3.24 12.20 3.70
N ASP A 125 4.25 11.41 3.32
CA ASP A 125 4.09 10.03 2.82
C ASP A 125 3.32 9.89 1.50
N GLU A 126 2.91 10.99 0.87
CA GLU A 126 2.26 11.01 -0.44
C GLU A 126 3.24 11.40 -1.54
N ALA A 127 3.16 10.71 -2.68
CA ALA A 127 3.94 11.03 -3.88
C ALA A 127 3.02 11.42 -5.03
N LYS A 128 3.28 12.56 -5.67
CA LYS A 128 2.60 12.94 -6.92
C LYS A 128 3.34 12.34 -8.10
N ILE A 129 2.77 11.29 -8.68
CA ILE A 129 3.35 10.56 -9.81
C ILE A 129 2.66 10.90 -11.13
N LEU A 130 3.43 10.86 -12.22
CA LEU A 130 2.88 10.88 -13.57
C LEU A 130 2.32 9.50 -13.93
N LYS A 131 1.21 9.49 -14.66
CA LYS A 131 0.51 8.30 -15.12
C LYS A 131 0.41 8.31 -16.65
N ASP A 132 0.30 7.11 -17.21
CA ASP A 132 0.06 6.88 -18.64
C ASP A 132 1.01 7.61 -19.58
N VAL A 133 2.29 7.66 -19.17
CA VAL A 133 3.40 8.26 -19.92
C VAL A 133 3.67 7.41 -21.15
N ALA A 134 3.66 8.04 -22.32
CA ALA A 134 3.97 7.38 -23.58
C ALA A 134 5.48 7.28 -23.81
N LEU A 135 5.94 6.11 -24.24
CA LEU A 135 7.33 5.82 -24.55
C LEU A 135 7.40 4.82 -25.71
N GLU A 136 8.27 5.10 -26.67
CA GLU A 136 8.55 4.18 -27.77
C GLU A 136 9.61 3.16 -27.37
N GLY A 137 9.55 1.96 -27.95
CA GLY A 137 10.56 0.93 -27.74
C GLY A 137 10.47 -0.21 -28.74
N PRO A 138 11.43 -1.14 -28.70
CA PRO A 138 11.39 -2.33 -29.53
C PRO A 138 10.17 -3.22 -29.19
N PRO A 139 9.80 -4.15 -30.07
CA PRO A 139 8.82 -5.18 -29.74
C PRO A 139 9.23 -5.96 -28.49
N ASN A 140 8.31 -6.09 -27.54
CA ASN A 140 8.54 -6.76 -26.24
C ASN A 140 9.59 -6.07 -25.35
N ALA A 141 9.68 -4.74 -25.42
CA ALA A 141 10.48 -3.93 -24.50
C ALA A 141 10.13 -4.25 -23.04
N GLN A 142 11.16 -4.47 -22.21
CA GLN A 142 11.01 -4.61 -20.77
C GLN A 142 11.38 -3.30 -20.11
N LEU A 143 10.36 -2.52 -19.74
CA LEU A 143 10.57 -1.23 -19.09
C LEU A 143 10.95 -1.43 -17.61
N LYS A 144 12.01 -0.74 -17.17
CA LYS A 144 12.48 -0.78 -15.78
C LYS A 144 12.86 0.62 -15.33
N ALA A 145 12.58 0.98 -14.09
CA ALA A 145 13.00 2.25 -13.52
C ALA A 145 14.19 2.06 -12.57
N THR A 146 15.13 3.00 -12.62
CA THR A 146 16.25 3.11 -11.68
C THR A 146 16.20 4.47 -11.02
N VAL A 147 16.33 4.51 -9.69
CA VAL A 147 16.39 5.77 -8.94
C VAL A 147 17.81 6.31 -9.00
N MET A 148 17.93 7.53 -9.51
CA MET A 148 19.22 8.17 -9.78
C MET A 148 19.64 9.09 -8.64
N GLY A 149 18.67 9.74 -7.98
CA GLY A 149 18.96 10.75 -6.98
C GLY A 149 17.76 11.09 -6.12
N VAL A 150 18.05 11.62 -4.93
CA VAL A 150 17.04 12.20 -4.03
C VAL A 150 17.57 13.56 -3.62
N ASN A 151 16.78 14.61 -3.80
CA ASN A 151 17.11 15.97 -3.39
C ASN A 151 16.15 16.44 -2.30
N GLY A 152 16.69 16.80 -1.14
CA GLY A 152 15.92 17.34 -0.01
C GLY A 152 15.62 18.84 -0.10
N ALA A 153 16.11 19.53 -1.13
CA ALA A 153 15.75 20.91 -1.38
C ALA A 153 14.39 20.99 -2.11
N PRO A 154 13.50 21.94 -1.74
CA PRO A 154 12.27 22.17 -2.49
C PRO A 154 12.61 22.53 -3.93
N VAL A 155 12.14 21.73 -4.88
CA VAL A 155 12.28 22.02 -6.31
C VAL A 155 11.33 23.17 -6.61
N SER A 156 11.88 24.30 -7.07
CA SER A 156 11.10 25.47 -7.45
C SER A 156 10.04 25.07 -8.49
N PRO A 157 8.78 25.55 -8.38
CA PRO A 157 7.75 25.20 -9.35
C PRO A 157 8.18 25.60 -10.77
N PRO A 158 7.75 24.85 -11.80
CA PRO A 158 8.06 25.19 -13.19
C PRO A 158 7.56 26.61 -13.47
N ARG A 159 8.47 27.46 -13.97
CA ARG A 159 8.12 28.81 -14.43
C ARG A 159 7.21 28.66 -15.67
N PRO A 160 6.08 29.39 -15.74
CA PRO A 160 5.15 29.32 -16.87
C PRO A 160 5.80 29.78 -18.18
#